data_AF-X1RI26-F1
#
_entry.id   AF-X1RI26-F1
#
_cell.length_a   1.000
_cell.length_b   1.000
_cell.length_c   1.000
_cell.angle_alpha   90.00
_cell.angle_beta   90.00
_cell.angle_gamma   90.00
#
_symmetry.space_group_name_H-M   'P 1'
#
loop_
_entity.id
_entity.type
_entity.pdbx_description
1 polymer ?
#
loop_
_entity_poly.entity_id
_entity_poly.type
_entity_poly.pdbx_seq_one_letter_code
_entity_poly.pdbx_strand_id
1 'polypeptide(L)' 'AIARAMYFKAKLVILDEPTRALGVAGVRRVLELVKELKSRGIASIFITHNLHHVYPVADRFV' A
#
# COMPACT_ATOMS: atom_id res chain seq x y z
N ALA A 1 -3.60 -10.91 3.69
CA ALA A 1 -4.50 -10.44 2.60
C ALA A 1 -3.74 -10.12 1.31
N ILE A 2 -2.67 -9.33 1.36
CA ILE A 2 -1.92 -8.88 0.18
C ILE A 2 -1.32 -10.03 -0.63
N ALA A 3 -0.77 -11.06 0.04
CA ALA A 3 -0.26 -12.26 -0.63
C ALA A 3 -1.32 -13.02 -1.47
N ARG A 4 -2.59 -13.03 -1.05
CA ARG A 4 -3.68 -13.62 -1.86
C ARG A 4 -4.01 -12.76 -3.07
N ALA A 5 -4.03 -11.43 -2.94
CA ALA A 5 -4.30 -10.54 -4.06
C ALA A 5 -3.25 -10.70 -5.18
N MET A 6 -1.98 -10.89 -4.80
CA MET A 6 -0.89 -11.16 -5.75
C MET A 6 -1.05 -12.49 -6.48
N TYR A 7 -1.65 -13.51 -5.82
CA TYR A 7 -1.89 -14.84 -6.41
C TYR A 7 -2.99 -14.83 -7.49
N PHE A 8 -4.01 -13.98 -7.35
CA PHE A 8 -5.17 -13.92 -8.25
C PHE A 8 -5.01 -12.96 -9.44
N LYS A 9 -3.79 -12.52 -9.79
CA LYS A 9 -3.54 -11.50 -10.83
C LYS A 9 -4.41 -10.24 -10.65
N ALA A 10 -4.58 -9.79 -9.41
CA ALA A 10 -5.38 -8.60 -9.12
C ALA A 10 -4.81 -7.38 -9.85
N LYS A 11 -5.69 -6.57 -10.46
CA LYS A 11 -5.33 -5.28 -11.06
C LYS A 11 -5.43 -4.11 -10.07
N LEU A 12 -6.05 -4.35 -8.92
CA LEU A 12 -6.30 -3.37 -7.86
C LEU A 12 -6.15 -4.04 -6.49
N VAL A 13 -5.48 -3.35 -5.57
CA VAL A 13 -5.40 -3.70 -4.14
C VAL A 13 -5.93 -2.54 -3.31
N ILE A 14 -6.83 -2.81 -2.37
CA ILE A 14 -7.30 -1.82 -1.40
C ILE A 14 -6.67 -2.17 -0.05
N LEU A 15 -6.04 -1.18 0.58
CA LEU A 15 -5.35 -1.28 1.85
C LEU A 15 -6.04 -0.38 2.86
N ASP A 16 -6.79 -0.98 3.77
CA ASP A 16 -7.50 -0.26 4.84
C ASP A 16 -6.65 -0.23 6.12
N GLU A 17 -6.22 0.98 6.49
CA GLU A 17 -5.33 1.27 7.62
C GLU A 17 -4.11 0.32 7.73
N PRO A 18 -3.36 0.07 6.65
CA PRO A 18 -2.38 -1.02 6.60
C PRO A 18 -1.10 -0.73 7.40
N THR A 19 -0.94 0.51 7.89
CA THR A 19 0.20 0.93 8.72
C THR A 19 -0.15 1.01 10.21
N ARG A 20 -1.41 0.74 10.58
CA ARG A 20 -1.87 0.84 11.97
C ARG A 20 -1.13 -0.14 12.86
N ALA A 21 -0.69 0.33 14.01
CA ALA A 21 0.11 -0.43 14.99
C ALA A 21 1.45 -0.98 14.48
N LEU A 22 1.97 -0.48 13.34
CA LEU A 22 3.30 -0.82 12.86
C LEU A 22 4.33 0.21 13.34
N GLY A 23 5.51 -0.27 13.77
CA GLY A 23 6.69 0.57 13.92
C GLY A 23 7.28 0.99 12.57
N VAL A 24 8.27 1.89 12.60
CA VAL A 24 8.89 2.49 11.40
C VAL A 24 9.30 1.44 10.34
N ALA A 25 9.90 0.32 10.77
CA ALA A 25 10.30 -0.76 9.86
C ALA A 25 9.10 -1.45 9.18
N GLY A 26 7.99 -1.63 9.91
CA GLY A 26 6.76 -2.21 9.37
C GLY A 26 6.10 -1.28 8.36
N VAL A 27 6.00 0.02 8.68
CA VAL A 27 5.51 1.05 7.75
C VAL A 27 6.32 1.02 6.45
N ARG A 28 7.66 1.04 6.56
CA ARG A 28 8.55 1.00 5.40
C ARG A 28 8.30 -0.23 4.52
N ARG A 29 8.07 -1.40 5.13
CA ARG A 29 7.81 -2.63 4.37
C ARG A 29 6.47 -2.59 3.62
N VAL A 30 5.44 -1.98 4.20
CA VAL A 30 4.15 -1.77 3.51
C VAL A 30 4.33 -0.82 2.33
N LEU A 31 5.08 0.27 2.50
CA LEU A 31 5.33 1.24 1.42
C LEU A 31 6.14 0.64 0.27
N GLU A 32 7.17 -0.16 0.57
CA GLU A 32 7.94 -0.88 -0.46
C GLU A 32 7.07 -1.88 -1.23
N LEU A 33 6.16 -2.58 -0.55
CA LEU A 33 5.19 -3.46 -1.20
C LEU A 33 4.28 -2.70 -2.17
N VAL A 34 3.82 -1.51 -1.80
CA VAL A 34 2.99 -0.68 -2.71
C VAL A 34 3.79 -0.20 -3.93
N LYS A 35 5.07 0.13 -3.76
CA LYS A 35 5.96 0.43 -4.90
C LYS A 35 6.12 -0.77 -5.82
N GLU A 36 6.31 -1.97 -5.28
CA GLU A 36 6.40 -3.21 -6.06
C GLU A 36 5.10 -3.51 -6.83
N LEU A 37 3.95 -3.31 -6.19
CA LEU A 37 2.65 -3.47 -6.84
C LEU A 37 2.51 -2.48 -8.02
N LYS A 38 2.90 -1.22 -7.81
CA LYS A 38 2.91 -0.20 -8.87
C LYS A 38 3.84 -0.58 -10.03
N SER A 39 5.05 -1.06 -9.75
CA SER A 39 6.00 -1.48 -10.81
C SER A 39 5.50 -2.67 -11.63
N ARG A 40 4.55 -3.44 -11.09
CA ARG A 40 3.86 -4.55 -11.76
C ARG A 40 2.57 -4.15 -12.47
N GLY A 41 2.26 -2.85 -12.51
CA GLY A 41 1.03 -2.32 -13.13
C GLY A 41 -0.24 -2.58 -12.32
N ILE A 42 -0.11 -2.84 -11.01
CA ILE A 42 -1.22 -3.07 -10.10
C ILE A 42 -1.52 -1.78 -9.34
N ALA A 43 -2.74 -1.26 -9.48
CA ALA A 43 -3.18 -0.07 -8.76
C ALA A 43 -3.35 -0.38 -7.26
N SER A 44 -3.07 0.60 -6.41
CA SER A 44 -3.26 0.48 -4.96
C SER A 44 -4.07 1.68 -4.44
N ILE A 45 -5.10 1.41 -3.65
CA ILE A 45 -5.85 2.43 -2.89
C ILE A 45 -5.48 2.28 -1.42
N PHE A 46 -4.99 3.36 -0.83
CA PHE A 46 -4.62 3.44 0.57
C PHE A 46 -5.69 4.24 1.33
N ILE A 47 -6.29 3.64 2.35
CA ILE A 47 -7.22 4.31 3.25
C ILE A 47 -6.50 4.49 4.58
N THR A 48 -6.24 5.73 4.97
CA THR A 48 -5.60 6.03 6.25
C THR A 48 -5.86 7.46 6.70
N HIS A 49 -5.90 7.66 8.00
CA HIS A 49 -5.87 9.00 8.62
C HIS A 49 -4.45 9.57 8.79
N ASN A 50 -3.40 8.77 8.58
CA ASN A 50 -2.01 9.22 8.73
C ASN A 50 -1.34 9.48 7.37
N LEU A 51 -1.46 10.73 6.89
CA LEU A 51 -0.94 11.16 5.60
C LEU A 51 0.60 11.14 5.51
N HIS A 52 1.32 11.30 6.63
CA HIS A 52 2.78 11.33 6.64
C HIS A 52 3.40 10.04 6.11
N HIS A 53 2.74 8.90 6.34
CA HIS A 53 3.24 7.61 5.88
C HIS A 53 3.11 7.44 4.37
N VAL A 54 2.03 7.94 3.77
CA VAL A 54 1.71 7.70 2.35
C VAL A 54 2.23 8.78 1.43
N TYR A 55 2.58 9.96 1.95
CA TYR A 55 3.12 11.08 1.18
C TYR A 55 4.25 10.70 0.20
N PRO A 56 5.23 9.85 0.57
CA PRO A 56 6.33 9.50 -0.34
C PRO A 56 5.94 8.60 -1.52
N VAL A 57 4.75 8.00 -1.52
CA VAL A 57 4.33 7.00 -2.50
C VAL A 57 3.02 7.33 -3.19
N ALA A 58 2.25 8.27 -2.67
CA ALA A 58 0.94 8.63 -3.19
C ALA A 58 1.05 9.44 -4.48
N ASP A 59 0.35 8.97 -5.53
CA ASP A 59 0.20 9.72 -6.78
C ASP A 59 -0.95 10.76 -6.70
N ARG A 60 -1.94 10.51 -5.84
CA ARG A 60 -3.13 11.36 -5.68
C ARG A 60 -3.73 11.22 -4.28
N PHE A 61 -4.28 12.32 -3.76
CA PHE A 61 -5.10 12.37 -2.56
C PHE A 61 -6.55 12.72 -2.92
N VAL A 62 -7.51 12.13 -2.20
CA VAL A 62 -8.96 12.33 -2.38
C VAL A 62 -9.58 12.60 -1.01
#